data_AF-A0A8J2TI33-F1
#
_entry.id   AF-A0A8J2TI33-F1
#
_cell.length_a   1.000
_cell.length_b   1.000
_cell.length_c   1.000
_cell.angle_alpha   90.00
_cell.angle_beta   90.00
_cell.angle_gamma   90.00
#
_symmetry.space_group_name_H-M   'P 1'
#
loop_
_entity.id
_entity.type
_entity.pdbx_description
1 polymer ?
#
loop_
_entity_poly.entity_id
_entity_poly.type
_entity_poly.pdbx_seq_one_letter_code
_entity_poly.pdbx_strand_id
1 'polypeptide(L)'
;MISKKMISKIKDLSKNIIWSKITLSFKNCEEQAEYNFVLPNQSLRMGVSAMLRAKNEEKKIYDCLNSIFDVFTEIVFVDNGSTDKTLEILKNLKRRKIPMIR
;
A
#
# COMPACT_ATOMS: atom_id res chain seq x y z
N MET A 1 21.29 -33.82 -18.20
CA MET A 1 22.03 -32.82 -17.40
C MET A 1 21.67 -31.43 -17.88
N ILE A 2 20.90 -30.65 -17.10
CA ILE A 2 20.55 -29.27 -17.48
C ILE A 2 21.78 -28.38 -17.22
N SER A 3 22.25 -27.68 -18.23
CA SER A 3 23.41 -26.78 -18.14
C SER A 3 23.17 -25.69 -17.08
N LYS A 4 24.20 -25.38 -16.27
CA LYS A 4 24.16 -24.26 -15.31
C LYS A 4 23.73 -22.93 -15.97
N LYS A 5 24.08 -22.75 -17.26
CA LYS A 5 23.71 -21.59 -18.08
C LYS A 5 22.22 -21.54 -18.40
N MET A 6 21.56 -22.70 -18.53
CA MET A 6 20.12 -22.80 -18.77
C MET A 6 19.34 -22.56 -17.46
N ILE A 7 19.84 -23.08 -16.33
CA ILE A 7 19.24 -22.80 -15.00
C ILE A 7 19.34 -21.31 -14.66
N SER A 8 20.46 -20.64 -14.96
CA SER A 8 20.57 -19.20 -14.72
C SER A 8 19.59 -18.42 -15.61
N LYS A 9 19.50 -18.78 -16.89
CA LYS A 9 18.55 -18.15 -17.83
C LYS A 9 17.10 -18.32 -17.38
N ILE A 10 16.73 -19.50 -16.86
CA ILE A 10 15.38 -19.76 -16.33
C ILE A 10 15.11 -18.94 -15.07
N LYS A 11 16.10 -18.78 -14.17
CA LYS A 11 15.97 -17.93 -12.98
C LYS A 11 15.85 -16.44 -13.34
N ASP A 12 16.57 -15.99 -14.36
CA ASP A 12 16.47 -14.61 -14.86
C ASP A 12 15.16 -14.37 -15.60
N LEU A 13 14.68 -15.37 -16.36
CA LEU A 13 13.39 -15.31 -17.04
C LEU A 13 12.24 -15.34 -16.02
N SER A 14 12.30 -16.19 -14.99
CA SER A 14 11.29 -16.25 -13.93
C SER A 14 11.26 -14.94 -13.14
N LYS A 15 12.42 -14.36 -12.82
CA LYS A 15 12.47 -13.02 -12.24
C LYS A 15 11.82 -12.01 -13.19
N ASN A 16 12.21 -11.95 -14.45
CA ASN A 16 11.63 -11.00 -15.39
C ASN A 16 10.13 -11.18 -15.62
N ILE A 17 9.57 -12.39 -15.49
CA ILE A 17 8.13 -12.68 -15.61
C ILE A 17 7.38 -12.36 -14.30
N ILE A 18 7.94 -12.71 -13.14
CA ILE A 18 7.37 -12.38 -11.83
C ILE A 18 7.41 -10.86 -11.58
N TRP A 19 8.40 -10.18 -12.17
CA TRP A 19 8.57 -8.72 -12.14
C TRP A 19 8.13 -8.03 -13.44
N SER A 20 7.58 -8.75 -14.44
CA SER A 20 7.05 -8.12 -15.66
C SER A 20 5.75 -7.43 -15.31
N LYS A 21 5.87 -6.12 -15.09
CA LYS A 21 5.00 -5.05 -15.61
C LYS A 21 3.62 -5.46 -16.15
N ILE A 22 2.79 -6.10 -15.35
CA ILE A 22 1.40 -6.42 -15.71
C ILE A 22 0.50 -5.38 -15.05
N THR A 23 -0.17 -4.59 -15.89
CA THR A 23 -1.34 -3.82 -15.47
C THR A 23 -2.47 -4.82 -15.22
N LEU A 24 -3.00 -4.86 -14.00
CA LEU A 24 -4.08 -5.77 -13.63
C LEU A 24 -5.40 -5.01 -13.65
N SER A 25 -6.38 -5.52 -14.40
CA SER A 25 -7.73 -4.96 -14.46
C SER A 25 -8.69 -5.86 -13.68
N PHE A 26 -9.46 -5.26 -12.79
CA PHE A 26 -10.40 -5.95 -11.92
C PHE A 26 -11.82 -5.54 -12.27
N LYS A 27 -12.68 -6.55 -12.42
CA LYS A 27 -14.12 -6.38 -12.53
C LYS A 27 -14.75 -6.85 -11.24
N ASN A 28 -15.71 -6.08 -10.73
CA ASN A 28 -16.49 -6.52 -9.57
C ASN A 28 -17.49 -7.62 -9.99
N CYS A 29 -17.90 -8.46 -9.03
CA CYS A 29 -18.81 -9.58 -9.29
C CYS A 29 -20.30 -9.17 -9.37
N GLU A 30 -20.62 -7.94 -8.98
CA GLU A 30 -21.97 -7.36 -9.02
C GLU A 30 -22.25 -6.66 -10.38
N GLU A 31 -21.30 -6.73 -11.32
CA GLU A 31 -21.37 -6.13 -12.67
C GLU A 31 -21.51 -4.60 -12.70
N GLN A 32 -21.25 -3.93 -11.58
CA GLN A 32 -21.34 -2.48 -11.43
C GLN A 32 -20.08 -1.76 -11.92
N ALA A 33 -20.12 -1.21 -13.14
CA ALA A 33 -18.92 -0.68 -13.81
C ALA A 33 -18.15 0.37 -13.01
N GLU A 34 -18.81 1.12 -12.13
CA GLU A 34 -18.22 2.14 -11.25
C GLU A 34 -17.22 1.59 -10.22
N TYR A 35 -17.29 0.30 -9.89
CA TYR A 35 -16.38 -0.36 -8.95
C TYR A 35 -15.26 -1.14 -9.63
N ASN A 36 -15.19 -1.11 -10.97
CA ASN A 36 -14.08 -1.70 -11.69
C ASN A 36 -12.84 -0.81 -11.53
N PHE A 37 -11.68 -1.41 -11.32
CA PHE A 37 -10.44 -0.66 -11.15
C PHE A 37 -9.28 -1.33 -11.87
N VAL A 38 -8.28 -0.52 -12.20
CA VAL A 38 -7.02 -0.95 -12.79
C VAL A 38 -5.93 -0.69 -11.77
N LEU A 39 -5.17 -1.72 -11.41
CA LEU A 39 -3.94 -1.54 -10.67
C LEU A 39 -2.85 -1.13 -11.66
N PRO A 40 -2.39 0.13 -11.63
CA PRO A 40 -1.32 0.57 -12.51
C PRO A 40 -0.04 -0.18 -12.15
N ASN A 41 0.73 -0.53 -13.16
CA ASN A 41 2.03 -1.11 -12.98
C ASN A 41 2.98 -0.10 -12.29
N GLN A 42 3.23 -0.31 -11.00
CA GLN A 42 4.13 0.50 -10.19
C GLN A 42 5.18 -0.40 -9.56
N SER A 43 6.44 0.05 -9.54
CA SER A 43 7.49 -0.62 -8.80
C SER A 43 7.19 -0.49 -7.30
N LEU A 44 6.66 -1.55 -6.70
CA LEU A 44 6.44 -1.59 -5.26
C LEU A 44 7.80 -1.57 -4.55
N ARG A 45 7.92 -0.71 -3.54
CA ARG A 45 9.08 -0.73 -2.65
C ARG A 45 8.98 -1.99 -1.80
N MET A 46 10.01 -2.83 -1.78
CA MET A 46 10.05 -3.96 -0.86
C MET A 46 9.91 -3.45 0.58
N GLY A 47 9.02 -4.08 1.35
CA GLY A 47 8.70 -3.62 2.68
C GLY A 47 7.38 -4.17 3.20
N VAL A 48 6.94 -3.64 4.34
CA VAL A 48 5.65 -3.94 4.95
C VAL A 48 4.84 -2.64 5.00
N SER A 49 3.58 -2.72 4.56
CA SER A 49 2.60 -1.64 4.65
C SER A 49 1.73 -1.82 5.89
N ALA A 50 1.61 -0.77 6.71
CA ALA A 50 0.62 -0.72 7.78
C ALA A 50 -0.64 0.01 7.29
N MET A 51 -1.79 -0.64 7.41
CA MET A 51 -3.10 -0.04 7.16
C MET A 51 -3.77 0.28 8.49
N LEU A 52 -4.09 1.55 8.73
CA LEU A 52 -4.77 2.01 9.92
C LEU A 52 -6.17 2.48 9.53
N ARG A 53 -7.20 1.79 10.02
CA ARG A 53 -8.58 2.29 10.00
C ARG A 53 -8.90 2.89 11.35
N ALA A 54 -9.35 4.14 11.38
CA ALA A 54 -9.67 4.83 12.64
C ALA A 54 -10.88 5.77 12.50
N LYS A 55 -11.48 6.08 13.65
CA LYS A 55 -12.56 7.06 13.80
C LYS A 55 -12.40 7.75 15.13
N ASN A 56 -12.32 9.07 15.13
CA ASN A 56 -12.24 9.88 16.34
C ASN A 56 -11.12 9.48 17.32
N GLU A 57 -9.89 9.39 16.81
CA GLU A 57 -8.69 8.97 17.53
C GLU A 57 -7.77 10.16 17.90
N GLU A 58 -8.30 11.38 18.05
CA GLU A 58 -7.48 12.58 18.28
C GLU A 58 -6.52 12.46 19.49
N LYS A 59 -6.88 11.64 20.48
CA LYS A 59 -6.10 11.44 21.71
C LYS A 59 -4.96 10.44 21.56
N LYS A 60 -4.97 9.59 20.54
CA LYS A 60 -4.04 8.45 20.41
C LYS A 60 -3.35 8.35 19.06
N ILE A 61 -3.90 8.98 18.03
CA ILE A 61 -3.40 8.85 16.66
C ILE A 61 -1.93 9.30 16.54
N TYR A 62 -1.54 10.35 17.27
CA TYR A 62 -0.15 10.82 17.28
C TYR A 62 0.81 9.76 17.83
N ASP A 63 0.54 9.24 19.03
CA ASP A 63 1.39 8.24 19.68
C ASP A 63 1.47 6.95 18.88
N CYS A 64 0.32 6.51 18.35
CA CYS A 64 0.24 5.33 17.48
C CYS A 64 1.16 5.48 16.27
N LEU A 65 1.02 6.57 15.50
CA LEU A 65 1.86 6.82 14.34
C LEU A 65 3.33 6.97 14.71
N ASN A 66 3.63 7.66 15.82
CA ASN A 66 4.99 7.84 16.31
C ASN A 66 5.68 6.51 16.60
N SER A 67 4.95 5.54 17.17
CA SER A 67 5.49 4.20 17.46
C SER A 67 5.77 3.33 16.24
N ILE A 68 5.10 3.58 15.10
CA ILE A 68 5.18 2.70 13.92
C ILE A 68 5.90 3.33 12.73
N PHE A 69 6.21 4.64 12.76
CA PHE A 69 6.78 5.36 11.63
C PHE A 69 8.07 4.75 11.09
N ASP A 70 8.93 4.27 11.99
CA ASP A 70 10.26 3.74 11.64
C ASP A 70 10.26 2.23 11.42
N VAL A 71 9.11 1.57 11.62
CA VAL A 71 8.94 0.12 11.43
C VAL A 71 8.44 -0.21 10.04
N PHE A 72 7.50 0.60 9.51
CA PHE A 72 6.82 0.30 8.25
C PHE A 72 7.26 1.18 7.09
N THR A 73 7.49 0.54 5.94
CA THR A 73 7.89 1.20 4.69
C THR A 73 6.79 2.12 4.16
N GLU A 74 5.54 1.73 4.36
CA GLU A 74 4.35 2.48 3.99
C GLU A 74 3.34 2.46 5.15
N ILE A 75 2.65 3.59 5.35
CA ILE A 75 1.51 3.68 6.25
C ILE A 75 0.36 4.28 5.45
N VAL A 76 -0.79 3.61 5.41
CA VAL A 76 -2.03 4.08 4.79
C VAL A 76 -3.06 4.29 5.88
N PHE A 77 -3.66 5.49 5.93
CA PHE A 77 -4.69 5.82 6.89
C PHE A 77 -6.07 5.85 6.21
N VAL A 78 -7.03 5.17 6.80
CA VAL A 78 -8.43 5.09 6.37
C VAL A 78 -9.30 5.72 7.44
N ASP A 79 -9.82 6.91 7.16
CA ASP A 79 -10.73 7.64 8.02
C ASP A 79 -12.15 7.09 7.90
N ASN A 80 -12.73 6.58 8.98
CA ASN A 80 -14.10 6.10 9.01
C ASN A 80 -15.08 7.20 9.47
N GLY A 81 -14.96 8.37 8.86
CA GLY A 81 -15.82 9.53 9.12
C GLY A 81 -15.57 10.19 10.47
N SER A 82 -14.31 10.55 10.76
CA SER A 82 -13.99 11.31 11.97
C SER A 82 -14.61 12.71 11.93
N THR A 83 -15.09 13.15 13.10
CA THR A 83 -15.71 14.46 13.34
C THR A 83 -14.92 15.29 14.34
N ASP A 84 -13.84 14.74 14.89
CA ASP A 84 -12.93 15.38 15.83
C ASP A 84 -11.64 15.86 15.12
N LYS A 85 -10.59 16.16 15.88
CA LYS A 85 -9.33 16.67 15.32
C LYS A 85 -8.41 15.59 14.73
N THR A 86 -8.85 14.34 14.61
CA THR A 86 -8.01 13.24 14.11
C THR A 86 -7.31 13.57 12.79
N LEU A 87 -8.06 14.08 11.81
CA LEU A 87 -7.52 14.41 10.48
C LEU A 87 -6.65 15.66 10.49
N GLU A 88 -6.94 16.60 11.38
CA GLU A 88 -6.12 17.80 11.56
C GLU A 88 -4.74 17.41 12.10
N ILE A 89 -4.70 16.55 13.12
CA ILE A 89 -3.46 16.01 13.68
C ILE A 89 -2.65 15.29 12.61
N LEU A 90 -3.29 14.41 11.83
CA LEU A 90 -2.65 13.70 10.71
C LEU A 90 -2.05 14.64 9.66
N LYS A 91 -2.80 15.66 9.24
CA LYS A 91 -2.33 16.65 8.24
C LYS A 91 -1.15 17.48 8.75
N ASN A 92 -1.09 17.73 10.06
CA ASN A 92 -0.03 18.52 10.68
C ASN A 92 1.24 17.71 11.00
N LEU A 93 1.26 16.39 10.78
CA LEU A 93 2.44 15.56 10.97
C LEU A 93 3.53 15.89 9.94
N LYS A 94 4.68 16.40 10.41
CA LYS A 94 5.81 16.79 9.54
C LYS A 94 6.75 15.65 9.14
N ARG A 95 6.61 14.45 9.72
CA ARG A 95 7.57 13.34 9.52
C ARG A 95 7.52 12.76 8.11
N ARG A 96 6.33 12.33 7.66
CA ARG A 96 6.12 11.68 6.37
C ARG A 96 4.69 11.91 5.92
N LYS A 97 4.50 12.14 4.61
CA LYS A 97 3.17 12.20 4.01
C LYS A 97 2.52 10.82 4.11
N ILE A 98 1.36 10.76 4.76
CA ILE A 98 0.55 9.54 4.88
C ILE A 98 -0.59 9.65 3.87
N PRO A 99 -0.73 8.71 2.92
CA PRO A 99 -1.93 8.58 2.10
C PRO A 99 -3.17 8.42 2.98
N MET A 100 -4.18 9.25 2.74
CA MET A 100 -5.44 9.24 3.47
C MET A 100 -6.59 8.87 2.53
N ILE A 101 -7.35 7.86 2.93
CA ILE A 101 -8.58 7.40 2.26
C ILE A 101 -9.72 7.73 3.22
N ARG A 102 -10.84 8.24 2.69
CA ARG A 102 -12.05 8.57 3.45
C ARG A 102 -13.21 7.75 2.91
#